data_AF-A0A1H9QMZ0-F1
#
_entry.id   AF-A0A1H9QMZ0-F1
#
_cell.length_a   1.000
_cell.length_b   1.000
_cell.length_c   1.000
_cell.angle_alpha   90.00
_cell.angle_beta   90.00
_cell.angle_gamma   90.00
#
_symmetry.space_group_name_H-M   'P 1'
#
loop_
_entity.id
_entity.type
_entity.pdbx_description
1 polymer ?
#
loop_
_entity_poly.entity_id
_entity_poly.type
_entity_poly.pdbx_seq_one_letter_code
_entity_poly.pdbx_strand_id
1 'polypeptide(L)'
;MLGNKPLEEPSAAPAAGRAARGRPSKAQQAFQRGLTALAQWVEREGARPVPCGHAEEIAVDGETDPVVVKLGVWISNIRARRDKLTQEQLEALRELGVERA
;
A
#
# COMPACT_ATOMS: atom_id res chain seq x y z
N MET A 1 -29.62 9.20 -0.71
CA MET A 1 -29.10 8.39 -1.84
C MET A 1 -27.68 8.88 -2.14
N LEU A 2 -26.70 8.44 -1.36
CA LEU A 2 -25.29 8.77 -1.65
C LEU A 2 -24.75 7.69 -2.58
N GLY A 3 -24.62 8.06 -3.86
CA GLY A 3 -24.06 7.20 -4.90
C GLY A 3 -22.60 6.89 -4.60
N ASN A 4 -22.36 5.69 -4.10
CA ASN A 4 -21.06 5.06 -4.07
C ASN A 4 -20.68 4.65 -5.51
N LYS A 5 -20.02 5.54 -6.25
CA LYS A 5 -19.33 5.11 -7.46
C LYS A 5 -18.32 4.01 -7.05
N PRO A 6 -18.41 2.79 -7.63
CA PRO A 6 -17.41 1.77 -7.39
C PRO A 6 -16.06 2.35 -7.78
N LEU A 7 -15.12 2.38 -6.84
CA LEU A 7 -13.72 2.54 -7.18
C LEU A 7 -13.37 1.33 -8.05
N GLU A 8 -13.34 1.59 -9.36
CA GLU A 8 -12.83 0.71 -10.39
C GLU A 8 -11.62 -0.03 -9.85
N GLU A 9 -11.76 -1.34 -9.67
CA GLU A 9 -10.71 -2.17 -9.12
C GLU A 9 -9.51 -2.11 -10.06
N PRO A 10 -8.33 -1.63 -9.61
CA PRO A 10 -7.13 -1.92 -10.36
C PRO A 10 -6.84 -3.42 -10.17
N SER A 11 -7.42 -4.22 -11.05
CA SER A 11 -6.96 -5.54 -11.41
C SER A 11 -5.66 -5.36 -12.17
N ALA A 12 -4.54 -5.65 -11.51
CA ALA A 12 -3.27 -5.92 -12.16
C ALA A 12 -2.39 -6.70 -11.18
N ALA A 13 -2.51 -8.01 -11.20
CA ALA A 13 -1.40 -8.87 -10.78
C ALA A 13 -0.22 -8.57 -11.74
N PRO A 14 0.99 -8.22 -11.27
CA PRO A 14 2.12 -8.19 -12.16
C PRO A 14 2.56 -9.64 -12.35
N ALA A 15 2.23 -10.19 -13.52
CA ALA A 15 2.93 -11.35 -14.05
C ALA A 15 4.42 -11.00 -14.10
N ALA A 16 5.25 -11.82 -13.44
CA ALA A 16 6.69 -11.79 -13.61
C ALA A 16 7.00 -12.00 -15.11
N GLY A 17 7.45 -10.92 -15.77
CA GLY A 17 7.61 -10.92 -17.23
C GLY A 17 8.41 -9.72 -17.71
N ARG A 18 9.75 -9.88 -17.65
CA ARG A 18 10.78 -9.11 -18.37
C ARG A 18 10.94 -7.63 -17.98
N ALA A 19 12.06 -7.37 -17.31
CA ALA A 19 12.65 -6.04 -17.16
C ALA A 19 12.84 -5.36 -18.53
N ALA A 20 11.92 -4.47 -18.89
CA ALA A 20 12.19 -3.35 -19.77
C ALA A 20 12.36 -2.13 -18.86
N ARG A 21 13.49 -1.42 -18.95
CA ARG A 21 13.77 -0.20 -18.19
C ARG A 21 12.64 0.80 -18.43
N GLY A 22 11.74 0.96 -17.46
CA GLY A 22 10.51 1.71 -17.60
C GLY A 22 9.86 1.93 -16.24
N ARG A 23 9.20 3.09 -16.09
CA ARG A 23 8.58 3.59 -14.85
C ARG A 23 7.76 2.50 -14.12
N PRO A 24 7.81 2.42 -12.78
CA PRO A 24 7.02 1.46 -12.02
C PRO A 24 5.52 1.57 -12.34
N SER A 25 4.83 0.43 -12.36
CA SER A 25 3.38 0.40 -12.62
C SER A 25 2.61 1.20 -11.56
N LYS A 26 1.38 1.64 -11.88
CA LYS A 26 0.53 2.35 -10.90
C LYS A 26 0.27 1.52 -9.64
N ALA A 27 0.07 0.21 -9.78
CA ALA A 27 -0.13 -0.70 -8.65
C ALA A 27 1.12 -0.80 -7.78
N GLN A 28 2.30 -0.89 -8.41
CA GLN A 28 3.57 -0.91 -7.67
C GLN A 28 3.81 0.42 -6.96
N GLN A 29 3.55 1.56 -7.60
CA GLN A 29 3.64 2.88 -6.96
C GLN A 29 2.68 3.01 -5.77
N ALA A 30 1.43 2.55 -5.90
CA ALA A 30 0.46 2.55 -4.81
C ALA A 30 0.88 1.64 -3.65
N PHE A 31 1.45 0.47 -3.94
CA PHE A 31 2.03 -0.41 -2.93
C PHE A 31 3.18 0.26 -2.19
N GLN A 32 4.12 0.86 -2.91
CA GLN A 32 5.27 1.56 -2.31
C GLN A 32 4.82 2.71 -1.41
N ARG A 33 3.88 3.54 -1.88
CA ARG A 33 3.27 4.61 -1.06
C ARG A 33 2.63 4.08 0.22
N GLY A 34 1.87 2.98 0.12
CA GLY A 34 1.28 2.34 1.29
C GLY A 34 2.32 1.77 2.27
N LEU A 35 3.40 1.20 1.76
CA LEU A 35 4.51 0.68 2.56
C LEU A 35 5.24 1.82 3.29
N THR A 36 5.51 2.94 2.62
CA THR A 36 6.09 4.14 3.24
C THR A 36 5.21 4.69 4.35
N ALA A 37 3.90 4.81 4.09
CA ALA A 37 2.94 5.26 5.09
C ALA A 37 2.88 4.33 6.31
N LEU A 38 2.96 3.01 6.08
CA LEU A 38 3.01 2.02 7.15
C LEU A 38 4.30 2.14 7.96
N ALA A 39 5.45 2.30 7.30
CA ALA A 39 6.73 2.48 7.99
C ALA A 39 6.70 3.73 8.88
N GLN A 40 6.22 4.85 8.36
CA GLN A 40 6.04 6.09 9.13
C GLN A 40 5.10 5.91 10.33
N TRP A 41 3.99 5.19 10.17
CA TRP A 41 3.11 4.85 11.29
C TRP A 41 3.85 4.01 12.34
N VAL A 42 4.55 2.94 11.92
CA VAL A 42 5.26 2.04 12.82
C VAL A 42 6.39 2.75 13.57
N GLU A 43 7.12 3.66 12.92
CA GLU A 43 8.13 4.48 13.58
C GLU A 43 7.53 5.38 14.66
N ARG A 44 6.34 5.93 14.42
CA ARG A 44 5.67 6.87 15.33
C ARG A 44 4.91 6.19 16.47
N GLU A 45 4.25 5.09 16.18
CA GLU A 45 3.27 4.43 17.05
C GLU A 45 3.69 3.03 17.50
N GLY A 46 4.78 2.50 16.93
CA GLY A 46 5.19 1.11 17.10
C GLY A 46 4.34 0.14 16.28
N ALA A 47 4.60 -1.15 16.47
CA ALA A 47 3.91 -2.26 15.80
C ALA A 47 2.48 -2.49 16.34
N ARG A 48 1.65 -1.46 16.35
CA ARG A 48 0.25 -1.50 16.80
C ARG A 48 -0.73 -1.55 15.62
N PRO A 49 -1.96 -2.08 15.81
CA PRO A 49 -2.97 -2.06 14.75
C PRO A 49 -3.34 -0.66 14.30
N VAL A 50 -3.38 -0.44 12.98
CA VAL A 50 -3.83 0.82 12.38
C VAL A 50 -5.36 0.90 12.40
N PRO A 51 -5.96 2.00 12.89
CA PRO A 51 -7.40 2.21 12.79
C PRO A 51 -7.88 2.28 11.33
N CYS A 52 -9.04 1.68 11.00
CA CYS A 52 -9.54 1.61 9.62
C CYS A 52 -9.75 2.99 8.94
N GLY A 53 -10.02 4.04 9.72
CA GLY A 53 -10.19 5.41 9.22
C GLY A 53 -8.90 6.23 9.15
N HIS A 54 -7.75 5.66 9.52
CA HIS A 54 -6.50 6.40 9.61
C HIS A 54 -5.91 6.69 8.23
N ALA A 55 -5.34 7.90 8.10
CA ALA A 55 -4.60 8.34 6.92
C ALA A 55 -3.26 8.95 7.33
N GLU A 56 -2.25 8.74 6.49
CA GLU A 56 -0.91 9.30 6.65
C GLU A 56 -0.57 10.16 5.44
N GLU A 57 0.15 11.26 5.67
CA GLU A 57 0.71 12.08 4.61
C GLU A 57 2.18 11.73 4.44
N ILE A 58 2.54 11.30 3.22
CA ILE A 58 3.92 10.91 2.90
C ILE A 58 4.51 11.84 1.84
N ALA A 59 5.80 12.14 1.98
CA ALA A 59 6.57 12.72 0.90
C ALA A 59 6.88 11.63 -0.14
N VAL A 60 6.71 11.96 -1.43
CA VAL A 60 7.03 11.05 -2.54
C VAL A 60 7.98 11.76 -3.48
N ASP A 61 9.09 11.11 -3.81
CA ASP A 61 10.08 11.66 -4.74
C ASP A 61 9.43 12.01 -6.09
N GLY A 62 9.56 13.28 -6.47
CA GLY A 62 8.99 13.83 -7.70
C GLY A 62 7.59 14.45 -7.56
N GLU A 63 6.97 14.38 -6.38
CA GLU A 63 5.78 15.17 -6.05
C GLU A 63 6.20 16.36 -5.16
N THR A 64 5.64 17.54 -5.43
CA THR A 64 5.91 18.74 -4.61
C THR A 64 5.09 18.74 -3.33
N ASP A 65 3.87 18.21 -3.41
CA ASP A 65 2.94 18.15 -2.29
C ASP A 65 2.92 16.75 -1.67
N PRO A 66 2.75 16.62 -0.34
CA PRO A 66 2.56 15.35 0.33
C PRO A 66 1.35 14.58 -0.24
N VAL A 67 1.50 13.25 -0.37
CA VAL A 67 0.44 12.37 -0.82
C VAL A 67 -0.28 11.77 0.38
N VAL A 68 -1.59 11.94 0.44
CA VAL A 68 -2.44 11.33 1.47
C VAL A 68 -2.69 9.86 1.14
N VAL A 69 -2.28 8.98 2.05
CA VAL A 69 -2.51 7.53 1.99
C VAL A 69 -3.50 7.14 3.08
N LYS A 70 -4.66 6.59 2.69
CA LYS A 70 -5.64 6.02 3.63
C LYS A 70 -5.13 4.67 4.17
N LEU A 71 -4.21 4.72 5.13
CA LEU A 71 -3.47 3.57 5.62
C LEU A 71 -4.36 2.45 6.16
N GLY A 72 -5.42 2.78 6.91
CA GLY A 72 -6.34 1.77 7.44
C GLY A 72 -7.08 0.98 6.35
N VAL A 73 -7.50 1.68 5.30
CA VAL A 73 -8.13 1.07 4.12
C VAL A 73 -7.12 0.26 3.31
N TRP A 74 -5.90 0.79 3.15
CA TRP A 74 -4.83 0.12 2.41
C TRP A 74 -4.43 -1.21 3.07
N ILE A 75 -4.23 -1.26 4.40
CA ILE A 75 -3.93 -2.51 5.12
C ILE A 75 -5.06 -3.52 4.94
N SER A 76 -6.31 -3.08 5.01
CA SER A 76 -7.47 -3.96 4.80
C SER A 76 -7.47 -4.57 3.39
N ASN A 77 -7.13 -3.78 2.36
CA ASN A 77 -7.01 -4.25 0.98
C ASN A 77 -5.83 -5.22 0.80
N ILE A 78 -4.66 -4.90 1.37
CA ILE A 78 -3.47 -5.76 1.37
C ILE A 78 -3.77 -7.12 1.99
N ARG A 79 -4.51 -7.16 3.11
CA ARG A 79 -4.96 -8.41 3.73
C ARG A 79 -5.90 -9.19 2.82
N ALA A 80 -6.87 -8.53 2.19
CA ALA A 80 -7.85 -9.17 1.30
C ALA A 80 -7.21 -9.74 0.02
N ARG A 81 -6.17 -9.11 -0.50
CA ARG A 81 -5.49 -9.50 -1.76
C ARG A 81 -4.12 -10.13 -1.52
N ARG A 82 -3.89 -10.67 -0.32
CA ARG A 82 -2.59 -11.24 0.09
C ARG A 82 -2.12 -12.35 -0.86
N ASP A 83 -3.06 -13.11 -1.44
CA ASP A 83 -2.79 -14.16 -2.42
C ASP A 83 -2.25 -13.63 -3.77
N LYS A 84 -2.41 -12.33 -4.03
CA LYS A 84 -1.92 -11.66 -5.24
C LYS A 84 -0.59 -10.94 -5.05
N LEU A 85 -0.05 -10.90 -3.83
CA LEU A 85 1.21 -10.23 -3.53
C LEU A 85 2.40 -11.10 -3.89
N THR A 86 3.48 -10.48 -4.34
CA THR A 86 4.75 -11.18 -4.55
C THR A 86 5.40 -11.53 -3.22
N GLN A 87 6.32 -12.49 -3.22
CA GLN A 87 7.05 -12.88 -2.01
C GLN A 87 7.81 -11.69 -1.39
N GLU A 88 8.42 -10.85 -2.23
CA GLU A 88 9.12 -9.63 -1.79
C GLU A 88 8.18 -8.63 -1.09
N GLN A 89 6.97 -8.45 -1.63
CA GLN A 89 5.97 -7.58 -1.01
C GLN A 89 5.50 -8.12 0.34
N LEU A 90 5.31 -9.43 0.46
CA LEU A 90 4.94 -10.09 1.71
C LEU A 90 6.04 -9.98 2.76
N GLU A 91 7.30 -10.09 2.35
CA GLU A 91 8.46 -9.94 3.22
C GLU A 91 8.58 -8.51 3.75
N ALA A 92 8.47 -7.50 2.86
CA ALA A 92 8.47 -6.09 3.27
C ALA A 92 7.35 -5.76 4.27
N LEU A 93 6.16 -6.33 4.10
CA LEU A 93 5.06 -6.18 5.06
C LEU A 93 5.36 -6.85 6.40
N ARG A 94 6.02 -8.00 6.39
CA ARG A 94 6.40 -8.73 7.60
C ARG A 94 7.44 -7.96 8.41
N GLU A 95 8.41 -7.32 7.77
CA GLU A 95 9.42 -6.48 8.43
C GLU A 95 8.78 -5.33 9.21
N LEU A 96 7.66 -4.80 8.72
CA LEU A 96 6.89 -3.74 9.37
C LEU A 96 5.84 -4.25 10.38
N GLY A 97 5.91 -5.53 10.77
CA GLY A 97 5.04 -6.09 11.80
C GLY A 97 3.62 -6.42 11.31
N VAL A 98 3.37 -6.45 10.00
CA VAL A 98 2.12 -7.00 9.44
C VAL A 98 2.24 -8.52 9.36
N GLU A 99 2.31 -9.14 10.53
CA GLU A 99 2.13 -10.58 10.66
C GLU A 99 0.65 -10.95 10.60
N ARG A 100 0.41 -12.19 10.18
CA ARG A 100 -0.89 -12.76 9.85
C ARG A 100 -1.92 -12.44 10.95
N ALA A 101 -3.03 -11.80 10.58
CA ALA A 101 -4.27 -11.99 11.32
C ALA A 101 -4.93 -13.28 10.81
#